data_AF-A0AAD9I3S9-F1
#
_entry.id   AF-A0AAD9I3S9-F1
#
_cell.length_a   1.000
_cell.length_b   1.000
_cell.length_c   1.000
_cell.angle_alpha   90.00
_cell.angle_beta   90.00
_cell.angle_gamma   90.00
#
_symmetry.space_group_name_H-M   'P 1'
#
loop_
_entity.id
_entity.type
_entity.pdbx_description
1 polymer ?
#
loop_
_entity_poly.entity_id
_entity_poly.type
_entity_poly.pdbx_seq_one_letter_code
_entity_poly.pdbx_strand_id
1 'polypeptide(L)'
;MHAASVYVPDEIRITFTQKAGLTLDPALIRITDTSLRGPDFEAAREDRLTVALDELPTELQSLLADSHELHLRWESPHHYEQTRPFFSRIPPGFHLFYTPSNEAGKHSARLCSVLGRAFGQLHCSTPIDSFIPLPTDRFSHSTAFQFYQLVGNLTSLIRYVKHDICPQ
;
A
#
# COMPACT_ATOMS: atom_id res chain seq x y z
N MET A 1 28.52 15.40 -3.43
CA MET A 1 28.88 14.73 -2.16
C MET A 1 27.85 15.16 -1.13
N HIS A 2 26.72 14.45 -1.08
CA HIS A 2 25.61 14.77 -0.17
C HIS A 2 25.20 13.46 0.50
N ALA A 3 25.53 13.31 1.77
CA ALA A 3 25.12 12.16 2.57
C ALA A 3 23.59 12.10 2.62
N ALA A 4 23.01 10.97 2.24
CA ALA A 4 21.60 10.71 2.45
C ALA A 4 21.31 10.68 3.96
N SER A 5 20.49 11.62 4.44
CA SER A 5 19.96 11.62 5.81
C SER A 5 18.47 11.34 5.71
N VAL A 6 18.02 10.24 6.31
CA VAL A 6 16.60 9.86 6.34
C VAL A 6 16.12 9.85 7.79
N TYR A 7 15.06 10.59 8.06
CA TYR A 7 14.36 10.58 9.35
C TYR A 7 13.45 9.36 9.46
N VAL A 8 13.45 8.68 10.61
CA VAL A 8 12.69 7.45 10.84
C VAL A 8 11.97 7.55 12.19
N PRO A 9 10.65 7.84 12.23
CA PRO A 9 9.84 7.73 13.44
C PRO A 9 9.52 6.25 13.77
N ASP A 10 9.13 5.97 15.02
CA ASP A 10 8.95 4.60 15.55
C ASP A 10 7.91 3.74 14.79
N GLU A 11 6.98 4.36 14.07
CA GLU A 11 5.94 3.71 13.24
C GLU A 11 6.40 3.39 11.81
N ILE A 12 7.58 3.86 11.42
CA ILE A 12 8.12 3.72 10.07
C ILE A 12 9.28 2.74 10.09
N ARG A 13 9.18 1.71 9.25
CA ARG A 13 10.27 0.82 8.92
C ARG A 13 10.78 1.13 7.51
N ILE A 14 12.08 1.33 7.37
CA ILE A 14 12.74 1.53 6.08
C ILE A 14 13.66 0.34 5.81
N THR A 15 13.52 -0.25 4.61
CA THR A 15 14.35 -1.36 4.15
C THR A 15 15.08 -0.96 2.87
N PHE A 16 16.39 -1.22 2.78
CA PHE A 16 17.18 -1.05 1.57
C PHE A 16 17.58 -2.43 1.02
N THR A 17 17.26 -2.69 -0.24
CA THR A 17 17.56 -3.97 -0.91
C THR A 17 18.58 -3.75 -2.02
N GLN A 18 19.68 -4.49 -1.96
CA GLN A 18 20.78 -4.42 -2.93
C GLN A 18 20.77 -5.62 -3.89
N LYS A 19 21.30 -5.43 -5.10
CA LYS A 19 21.59 -6.56 -6.01
C LYS A 19 22.66 -7.45 -5.36
N ALA A 20 22.54 -8.77 -5.53
CA ALA A 20 23.53 -9.71 -5.02
C ALA A 20 24.94 -9.39 -5.56
N GLY A 21 25.94 -9.41 -4.67
CA GLY A 21 27.34 -9.09 -4.99
C GLY A 21 27.77 -7.66 -4.68
N LEU A 22 26.84 -6.77 -4.33
CA LEU A 22 27.14 -5.47 -3.73
C LEU A 22 27.04 -5.60 -2.21
N THR A 23 28.15 -5.41 -1.50
CA THR A 23 28.18 -5.48 -0.03
C THR A 23 28.42 -4.10 0.53
N LEU A 24 27.43 -3.53 1.21
CA LEU A 24 27.63 -2.37 2.06
C LEU A 24 28.34 -2.82 3.34
N ASP A 25 29.49 -2.23 3.65
CA ASP A 25 30.16 -2.45 4.93
C ASP A 25 29.31 -1.82 6.06
N PRO A 26 28.77 -2.62 7.00
CA PRO A 26 27.95 -2.11 8.09
C PRO A 26 28.68 -1.08 8.97
N ALA A 27 30.02 -1.11 9.03
CA ALA A 27 30.80 -0.16 9.81
C ALA A 27 30.72 1.28 9.27
N LEU A 28 30.32 1.45 8.00
CA LEU A 28 30.12 2.76 7.38
C LEU A 28 28.72 3.34 7.64
N ILE A 29 27.83 2.55 8.25
CA ILE A 29 26.46 2.96 8.60
C ILE A 29 26.47 3.54 10.02
N ARG A 30 25.94 4.76 10.14
CA ARG A 30 25.71 5.42 11.42
C ARG A 30 24.22 5.59 11.64
N ILE A 31 23.72 4.92 12.67
CA ILE A 31 22.34 5.03 13.13
C ILE A 31 22.33 5.93 14.36
N THR A 32 21.43 6.89 14.36
CA THR A 32 21.09 7.75 15.51
C THR A 32 19.59 7.60 15.75
N ASP A 33 19.11 8.08 16.90
CA ASP A 33 17.70 8.03 17.28
C ASP A 33 16.76 8.63 16.23
N THR A 34 17.26 9.55 15.38
CA THR A 34 16.44 10.25 14.38
C THR A 34 17.00 10.17 12.96
N SER A 35 18.11 9.47 12.72
CA SER A 35 18.70 9.45 11.38
C SER A 35 19.56 8.22 11.10
N LEU A 36 19.48 7.78 9.84
CA LEU A 36 20.39 6.84 9.21
C LEU A 36 21.34 7.60 8.29
N ARG A 37 22.66 7.41 8.45
CA ARG A 37 23.70 7.99 7.59
C ARG A 37 24.64 6.90 7.10
N GLY A 38 25.12 7.03 5.86
CA GLY A 38 26.05 6.09 5.26
C GLY A 38 26.65 6.65 3.97
N PRO A 39 27.52 5.88 3.30
CA PRO A 39 27.97 6.22 1.95
C PRO A 39 26.81 6.15 0.96
N ASP A 40 26.96 6.75 -0.21
CA ASP A 40 26.01 6.59 -1.30
C ASP A 40 26.15 5.16 -1.86
N PHE A 41 25.02 4.46 -2.06
CA PHE A 41 24.99 3.12 -2.66
C PHE A 41 23.71 2.91 -3.47
N GLU A 42 23.76 2.00 -4.44
CA GLU A 42 22.61 1.63 -5.26
C GLU A 42 21.75 0.59 -4.52
N ALA A 43 20.51 0.94 -4.21
CA ALA A 43 19.54 0.04 -3.60
C ALA A 43 18.10 0.45 -3.93
N ALA A 44 17.20 -0.52 -3.94
CA ALA A 44 15.76 -0.27 -3.85
C ALA A 44 15.39 0.08 -2.41
N ARG A 45 14.68 1.20 -2.21
CA ARG A 45 14.18 1.63 -0.90
C ARG A 45 12.71 1.24 -0.78
N GLU A 46 12.37 0.58 0.32
CA GLU A 46 11.01 0.29 0.76
C GLU A 46 10.73 1.07 2.04
N ASP A 47 9.65 1.85 2.03
CA ASP A 47 9.13 2.53 3.22
C ASP A 47 7.82 1.85 3.63
N ARG A 48 7.74 1.42 4.89
CA ARG A 48 6.55 0.84 5.50
C ARG A 48 6.13 1.69 6.69
N LEU A 49 4.91 2.22 6.64
CA LEU A 49 4.25 2.88 7.75
C LEU A 49 3.18 1.94 8.32
N THR A 50 3.10 1.80 9.64
CA THR A 50 2.02 1.07 10.32
C THR A 50 1.34 2.02 11.29
N VAL A 51 0.03 2.19 11.12
CA VAL A 51 -0.81 3.14 11.86
C VAL A 51 -1.86 2.34 12.63
N ALA A 52 -2.15 2.72 13.87
CA ALA A 52 -3.20 2.12 14.67
C ALA A 52 -4.59 2.53 14.14
N LEU A 53 -5.61 1.72 14.43
CA LEU A 53 -6.95 1.96 13.89
C LEU A 53 -7.54 3.29 14.36
N ASP A 54 -7.31 3.67 15.62
CA ASP A 54 -7.79 4.90 16.23
C ASP A 54 -7.11 6.17 15.73
N GLU A 55 -5.96 6.05 15.06
CA GLU A 55 -5.25 7.15 14.42
C GLU A 55 -5.78 7.49 13.02
N LEU A 56 -6.64 6.64 12.45
CA LEU A 56 -7.23 6.87 11.13
C LEU A 56 -8.48 7.77 11.21
N PRO A 57 -8.87 8.48 10.15
CA PRO A 57 -10.16 9.15 10.08
C PRO A 57 -11.33 8.19 10.34
N THR A 58 -12.36 8.64 11.07
CA THR A 58 -13.51 7.81 11.51
C THR A 58 -14.16 7.00 10.39
N GLU A 59 -14.18 7.57 9.18
CA GLU A 59 -14.66 6.89 7.99
C GLU A 59 -13.87 5.63 7.64
N LEU A 60 -12.54 5.72 7.66
CA LEU A 60 -11.65 4.58 7.42
C LEU A 60 -11.72 3.58 8.57
N GLN A 61 -11.78 4.05 9.82
CA GLN A 61 -11.92 3.16 10.97
C GLN A 61 -13.13 2.25 10.83
N SER A 62 -14.27 2.86 10.50
CA SER A 62 -15.52 2.15 10.37
C SER A 62 -15.53 1.21 9.16
N LEU A 63 -14.92 1.60 8.03
CA LEU A 63 -14.78 0.73 6.87
C LEU A 63 -13.93 -0.51 7.22
N LEU A 64 -12.81 -0.31 7.92
CA LEU A 64 -11.90 -1.39 8.31
C LEU A 64 -12.53 -2.31 9.35
N ALA A 65 -13.34 -1.78 10.29
CA ALA A 65 -14.10 -2.59 11.24
C ALA A 65 -15.11 -3.54 10.55
N ASP A 66 -15.71 -3.09 9.44
CA ASP A 66 -16.64 -3.89 8.62
C ASP A 66 -15.92 -4.87 7.66
N SER A 67 -14.59 -4.85 7.64
CA SER A 67 -13.74 -5.65 6.75
C SER A 67 -13.00 -6.73 7.51
N HIS A 68 -13.15 -8.00 7.11
CA HIS A 68 -12.32 -9.08 7.66
C HIS A 68 -10.90 -8.98 7.11
N GLU A 69 -10.79 -8.64 5.83
CA GLU A 69 -9.51 -8.47 5.14
C GLU A 69 -9.68 -7.44 4.02
N LEU A 70 -8.76 -6.48 3.91
CA LEU A 70 -8.73 -5.49 2.85
C LEU A 70 -7.28 -5.17 2.47
N HIS A 71 -6.90 -5.53 1.24
CA HIS A 71 -5.60 -5.18 0.67
C HIS A 71 -5.79 -4.28 -0.53
N LEU A 72 -5.11 -3.15 -0.52
CA LEU A 72 -5.05 -2.21 -1.64
C LEU A 72 -3.65 -2.21 -2.20
N ARG A 73 -3.51 -2.35 -3.52
CA ARG A 73 -2.21 -2.29 -4.20
C ARG A 73 -2.32 -1.42 -5.43
N TRP A 74 -1.32 -0.58 -5.66
CA TRP A 74 -1.17 0.17 -6.89
C TRP A 74 0.18 -0.13 -7.53
N GLU A 75 0.19 -0.39 -8.83
CA GLU A 75 1.40 -0.59 -9.62
C GLU A 75 1.49 0.49 -10.70
N SER A 76 2.66 1.15 -10.79
CA SER A 76 2.89 2.21 -11.76
C SER A 76 2.85 1.69 -13.20
N PRO A 77 2.27 2.44 -14.16
CA PRO A 77 2.39 2.12 -15.58
C PRO A 77 3.80 2.40 -16.14
N HIS A 78 4.65 3.09 -15.38
CA HIS A 78 6.01 3.39 -15.80
C HIS A 78 6.91 2.17 -15.68
N HIS A 79 7.67 1.89 -16.74
CA HIS A 79 8.62 0.80 -16.75
C HIS A 79 9.81 1.08 -15.81
N TYR A 80 10.18 0.09 -14.99
CA TYR A 80 11.39 0.13 -14.17
C TYR A 80 12.12 -1.23 -14.26
N GLU A 81 13.44 -1.20 -14.09
CA GLU A 81 14.26 -2.42 -14.01
C GLU A 81 14.03 -3.09 -12.64
N GLN A 82 13.59 -4.35 -12.65
CA GLN A 82 13.36 -5.10 -11.43
C GLN A 82 14.66 -5.72 -10.92
N THR A 83 14.92 -5.56 -9.62
CA THR A 83 15.99 -6.28 -8.94
C THR A 83 15.58 -7.73 -8.70
N ARG A 84 16.39 -8.67 -9.21
CA ARG A 84 16.22 -10.11 -8.89
C ARG A 84 16.24 -10.29 -7.36
N PRO A 85 15.41 -11.18 -6.78
CA PRO A 85 14.55 -12.18 -7.43
C PRO A 85 13.09 -11.75 -7.66
N PHE A 86 12.74 -10.47 -7.53
CA PHE A 86 11.34 -10.00 -7.54
C PHE A 86 10.80 -9.82 -8.97
N PHE A 87 10.36 -10.92 -9.61
CA PHE A 87 9.84 -10.91 -10.98
C PHE A 87 8.31 -10.94 -11.11
N SER A 88 7.57 -11.12 -10.01
CA SER A 88 6.11 -11.19 -10.08
C SER A 88 5.53 -9.80 -10.38
N ARG A 89 4.89 -9.67 -11.55
CA ARG A 89 4.23 -8.44 -11.98
C ARG A 89 2.73 -8.64 -11.93
N ILE A 90 2.05 -7.64 -11.40
CA ILE A 90 0.62 -7.46 -11.64
C ILE A 90 0.44 -6.42 -12.74
N PRO A 91 -0.69 -6.42 -13.46
CA PRO A 91 -1.02 -5.36 -14.40
C PRO A 91 -0.91 -3.97 -13.74
N PRO A 92 -0.40 -2.93 -14.43
CA PRO A 92 -0.41 -1.57 -13.90
C PRO A 92 -1.80 -1.09 -13.52
N GLY A 93 -1.91 -0.31 -12.45
CA GLY A 93 -3.17 0.23 -11.96
C GLY A 93 -3.49 -0.18 -10.52
N PHE A 94 -4.76 -0.02 -10.15
CA PHE A 94 -5.27 -0.25 -8.81
C PHE A 94 -5.88 -1.66 -8.69
N HIS A 95 -5.47 -2.37 -7.66
CA HIS A 95 -5.92 -3.71 -7.30
C HIS A 95 -6.45 -3.67 -5.88
N LEU A 96 -7.58 -4.32 -5.68
CA LEU A 96 -8.22 -4.44 -4.39
C LEU A 96 -8.58 -5.90 -4.17
N PHE A 97 -8.23 -6.40 -2.99
CA PHE A 97 -8.56 -7.73 -2.51
C PHE A 97 -9.35 -7.57 -1.21
N TYR A 98 -10.53 -8.17 -1.13
CA TYR A 98 -11.48 -7.88 -0.06
C TYR A 98 -12.23 -9.11 0.43
N THR A 99 -12.32 -9.22 1.75
CA THR A 99 -13.20 -10.15 2.45
C THR A 99 -14.08 -9.36 3.42
N PRO A 100 -15.39 -9.30 3.21
CA PRO A 100 -16.30 -8.63 4.13
C PRO A 100 -16.44 -9.42 5.44
N SER A 101 -16.65 -8.73 6.56
CA SER A 101 -16.90 -9.38 7.86
C SER A 101 -18.26 -10.09 7.95
N ASN A 102 -19.20 -9.73 7.07
CA ASN A 102 -20.55 -10.31 7.04
C ASN A 102 -21.18 -10.18 5.64
N GLU A 103 -22.34 -10.83 5.44
CA GLU A 103 -23.05 -10.79 4.15
C GLU A 103 -23.49 -9.38 3.73
N ALA A 104 -23.82 -8.49 4.68
CA ALA A 104 -24.21 -7.12 4.35
C ALA A 104 -23.07 -6.33 3.70
N GLY A 105 -21.81 -6.62 4.06
CA GLY A 105 -20.63 -6.01 3.44
C GLY A 105 -20.55 -6.24 1.93
N LYS A 106 -21.04 -7.39 1.43
CA LYS A 106 -21.04 -7.71 -0.01
C LYS A 106 -21.97 -6.80 -0.83
N HIS A 107 -23.03 -6.30 -0.20
CA HIS A 107 -24.04 -5.45 -0.82
C HIS A 107 -23.83 -3.96 -0.51
N SER A 108 -22.86 -3.63 0.34
CA SER A 108 -22.62 -2.26 0.78
C SER A 108 -21.83 -1.47 -0.26
N ALA A 109 -22.37 -0.34 -0.68
CA ALA A 109 -21.66 0.61 -1.55
C ALA A 109 -20.57 1.43 -0.79
N ARG A 110 -20.48 1.26 0.53
CA ARG A 110 -19.58 2.05 1.39
C ARG A 110 -18.12 1.92 0.98
N LEU A 111 -17.64 0.70 0.73
CA LEU A 111 -16.26 0.44 0.31
C LEU A 111 -15.92 1.23 -0.95
N CYS A 112 -16.77 1.15 -1.97
CA CYS A 112 -16.60 1.86 -3.23
C CYS A 112 -16.67 3.39 -3.07
N SER A 113 -17.59 3.89 -2.24
CA SER A 113 -17.71 5.32 -1.98
C SER A 113 -16.47 5.90 -1.28
N VAL A 114 -15.97 5.23 -0.24
CA VAL A 114 -14.80 5.66 0.52
C VAL A 114 -13.56 5.63 -0.35
N LEU A 115 -13.32 4.53 -1.05
CA LEU A 115 -12.16 4.40 -1.92
C LEU A 115 -12.24 5.32 -3.14
N GLY A 116 -13.44 5.61 -3.64
CA GLY A 116 -13.66 6.60 -4.69
C GLY A 116 -13.25 8.02 -4.28
N ARG A 117 -13.42 8.39 -3.00
CA ARG A 117 -12.89 9.67 -2.49
C ARG A 117 -11.37 9.68 -2.43
N ALA A 118 -10.76 8.59 -1.98
CA ALA A 118 -9.31 8.50 -1.83
C ALA A 118 -8.58 8.36 -3.18
N PHE A 119 -9.01 7.46 -4.06
CA PHE A 119 -8.31 7.13 -5.30
C PHE A 119 -8.86 7.84 -6.55
N GLY A 120 -9.96 8.60 -6.42
CA GLY A 120 -10.66 9.22 -7.53
C GLY A 120 -11.73 8.30 -8.13
N GLN A 121 -12.18 8.58 -9.35
CA GLN A 121 -13.30 7.86 -9.96
C GLN A 121 -12.99 6.36 -10.14
N LEU A 122 -13.51 5.54 -9.24
CA LEU A 122 -13.52 4.08 -9.34
C LEU A 122 -14.87 3.63 -9.93
N HIS A 123 -14.83 2.74 -10.92
CA HIS A 123 -16.00 2.12 -11.54
C HIS A 123 -16.48 0.93 -10.71
N CYS A 124 -16.79 1.16 -9.44
CA CYS A 124 -17.37 0.14 -8.60
C CYS A 124 -18.61 0.66 -7.86
N SER A 125 -19.63 -0.19 -7.78
CA SER A 125 -20.89 0.09 -7.09
C SER A 125 -20.91 -0.63 -5.73
N THR A 126 -20.92 -1.96 -5.75
CA THR A 126 -20.87 -2.84 -4.59
C THR A 126 -19.93 -4.00 -4.89
N PRO A 127 -19.39 -4.69 -3.86
CA PRO A 127 -18.57 -5.87 -4.08
C PRO A 127 -19.27 -6.96 -4.92
N ILE A 128 -20.55 -7.24 -4.66
CA ILE A 128 -21.28 -8.30 -5.37
C ILE A 128 -21.51 -7.99 -6.86
N ASP A 129 -21.66 -6.71 -7.21
CA ASP A 129 -21.94 -6.30 -8.60
C ASP A 129 -20.67 -6.07 -9.41
N SER A 130 -19.60 -5.57 -8.76
CA SER A 130 -18.42 -5.05 -9.45
C SER A 130 -17.18 -5.94 -9.30
N PHE A 131 -17.11 -6.80 -8.29
CA PHE A 131 -15.89 -7.56 -7.98
C PHE A 131 -15.99 -8.99 -8.47
N ILE A 132 -14.84 -9.58 -8.77
CA ILE A 132 -14.72 -10.99 -9.14
C ILE A 132 -14.65 -11.81 -7.84
N PRO A 133 -15.59 -12.74 -7.59
CA PRO A 133 -15.48 -13.64 -6.45
C PRO A 133 -14.31 -14.61 -6.66
N LEU A 134 -13.54 -14.83 -5.61
CA LEU A 134 -12.40 -15.75 -5.59
C LEU A 134 -12.76 -17.05 -4.86
N PRO A 135 -12.17 -18.19 -5.27
CA PRO A 135 -12.37 -19.45 -4.57
C PRO A 135 -11.76 -19.39 -3.15
N THR A 136 -12.59 -19.55 -2.12
CA THR A 136 -12.16 -19.53 -0.71
C THR A 136 -11.61 -20.88 -0.23
N ASP A 137 -11.64 -21.91 -1.09
CA ASP A 137 -11.33 -23.31 -0.76
C ASP A 137 -9.85 -23.67 -0.95
N ARG A 138 -9.06 -22.85 -1.65
CA ARG A 138 -7.67 -23.22 -2.02
C ARG A 138 -6.60 -22.69 -1.09
N PHE A 139 -6.84 -21.59 -0.36
CA PHE A 139 -5.88 -21.02 0.58
C PHE A 139 -6.62 -20.35 1.75
N SER A 140 -6.27 -20.71 2.99
CA SER A 140 -6.86 -20.11 4.22
C SER A 140 -6.64 -18.60 4.37
N HIS A 141 -5.84 -18.01 3.47
CA HIS A 141 -5.47 -16.59 3.44
C HIS A 141 -5.84 -15.91 2.11
N SER A 142 -6.67 -16.53 1.26
CA SER A 142 -7.15 -15.88 0.05
C SER A 142 -8.40 -15.05 0.36
N THR A 143 -8.39 -13.79 -0.08
CA THR A 143 -9.56 -12.92 0.02
C THR A 143 -10.74 -13.43 -0.78
N ALA A 144 -11.97 -13.09 -0.39
CA ALA A 144 -13.19 -13.54 -1.06
C ALA A 144 -13.46 -12.84 -2.41
N PHE A 145 -12.96 -11.62 -2.62
CA PHE A 145 -13.21 -10.83 -3.82
C PHE A 145 -11.96 -10.13 -4.33
N GLN A 146 -11.91 -9.89 -5.64
CA GLN A 146 -10.90 -9.07 -6.31
C GLN A 146 -11.55 -8.02 -7.21
N PHE A 147 -11.02 -6.80 -7.18
CA PHE A 147 -11.33 -5.71 -8.11
C PHE A 147 -10.06 -5.14 -8.73
N TYR A 148 -10.14 -4.78 -10.01
CA TYR A 148 -9.06 -4.16 -10.75
C TYR A 148 -9.58 -3.02 -11.60
N GLN A 149 -8.86 -1.89 -11.59
CA GLN A 149 -9.06 -0.79 -12.51
C GLN A 149 -7.74 -0.12 -12.87
N LEU A 150 -7.62 0.33 -14.12
CA LEU A 150 -6.52 1.16 -14.55
C LEU A 150 -6.60 2.55 -13.87
N VAL A 151 -5.66 2.82 -12.97
CA VAL A 151 -5.47 4.12 -12.31
C VAL A 151 -4.05 4.57 -12.63
N GLY A 152 -3.90 5.62 -13.44
CA GLY A 152 -2.61 6.00 -14.01
C GLY A 152 -1.62 6.67 -13.05
N ASN A 153 -2.12 7.26 -11.96
CA ASN A 153 -1.30 7.92 -10.94
C ASN A 153 -2.04 7.99 -9.59
N LEU A 154 -1.30 8.30 -8.52
CA LEU A 154 -1.83 8.41 -7.16
C LEU A 154 -2.14 9.86 -6.72
N THR A 155 -2.34 10.80 -7.66
CA THR A 155 -2.54 12.22 -7.32
C THR A 155 -3.75 12.43 -6.41
N SER A 156 -4.85 11.71 -6.65
CA SER A 156 -6.04 11.77 -5.80
C SER A 156 -5.75 11.30 -4.38
N LEU A 157 -5.02 10.19 -4.24
CA LEU A 157 -4.65 9.66 -2.93
C LEU A 157 -3.73 10.62 -2.19
N ILE A 158 -2.73 11.17 -2.86
CA ILE A 158 -1.81 12.15 -2.27
C ILE A 158 -2.59 13.38 -1.77
N ARG A 159 -3.58 13.84 -2.54
CA ARG A 159 -4.45 14.95 -2.13
C ARG A 159 -5.29 14.58 -0.91
N TYR A 160 -5.94 13.42 -0.93
CA TYR A 160 -6.75 12.91 0.17
C TYR A 160 -5.92 12.83 1.47
N VAL A 161 -4.76 12.19 1.43
CA VAL A 161 -3.86 12.06 2.60
C VAL A 161 -3.45 13.44 3.14
N LYS A 162 -3.07 14.37 2.26
CA LYS A 162 -2.63 15.72 2.67
C LYS A 162 -3.74 16.56 3.32
N HIS A 163 -4.99 16.35 2.94
CA HIS A 163 -6.10 17.15 3.47
C HIS A 163 -6.77 16.49 4.68
N ASP A 164 -6.95 15.17 4.64
CA ASP A 164 -7.83 14.47 5.58
C ASP A 164 -7.07 13.65 6.63
N ILE A 165 -5.79 13.32 6.40
CA ILE A 165 -4.98 12.50 7.33
C ILE A 165 -3.85 13.32 7.97
N CYS A 166 -3.18 14.17 7.19
CA CYS A 166 -2.09 15.03 7.69
C CYS A 166 -2.44 16.52 7.52
N PRO A 167 -3.50 17.03 8.17
CA PRO A 167 -3.80 18.45 8.12
C PRO A 167 -2.62 19.23 8.71
N GLN A 168 -2.17 20.26 8.00
CA GLN A 168 -1.08 21.14 8.42
C GLN A 168 -1.41 21.90 9.70
#